data_AF-A0A9R0TCN0-F1
#
_entry.id   AF-A0A9R0TCN0-F1
#
_cell.length_a   1.000
_cell.length_b   1.000
_cell.length_c   1.000
_cell.angle_alpha   90.00
_cell.angle_beta   90.00
_cell.angle_gamma   90.00
#
_symmetry.space_group_name_H-M   'P 1'
#
loop_
_entity.id
_entity.type
_entity.pdbx_description
1 polymer ?
#
loop_
_entity_poly.entity_id
_entity_poly.type
_entity_poly.pdbx_seq_one_letter_code
_entity_poly.pdbx_strand_id
1 'polypeptide(L)'
;MQADQPLNAVFAVHELKIAVRVHTSDRTMRGPVTSEEISRVVRELMLGEAGTEAAKNVAELSVLAMESILARGSSWKAVEEMIDELCAPNMRAKVEASKEESRDV
;
A
#
# COMPACT_ATOMS: atom_id res chain seq x y z
N MET A 1 10.54 -5.86 -17.67
CA MET A 1 10.49 -4.88 -16.58
C MET A 1 10.07 -5.61 -15.31
N GLN A 2 10.85 -5.57 -14.24
CA GLN A 2 10.28 -5.69 -12.90
C GLN A 2 9.81 -4.28 -12.55
N ALA A 3 8.53 -4.11 -12.27
CA ALA A 3 7.96 -2.83 -11.87
C ALA A 3 8.40 -2.48 -10.44
N ASP A 4 7.45 -2.20 -9.57
CA ASP A 4 7.58 -1.91 -8.15
C ASP A 4 7.84 -3.16 -7.27
N GLN A 5 7.81 -4.37 -7.83
CA GLN A 5 7.97 -5.61 -7.04
C GLN A 5 9.19 -5.65 -6.11
N PRO A 6 10.42 -5.24 -6.52
CA PRO A 6 11.55 -5.22 -5.59
C PRO A 6 11.33 -4.28 -4.41
N LEU A 7 10.68 -3.13 -4.64
CA LEU A 7 10.32 -2.17 -3.59
C LEU A 7 9.24 -2.76 -2.67
N ASN A 8 8.18 -3.33 -3.24
CA ASN A 8 7.09 -3.94 -2.48
C ASN A 8 7.58 -5.11 -1.62
N ALA A 9 8.56 -5.89 -2.10
CA ALA A 9 9.18 -6.96 -1.32
C ALA A 9 10.01 -6.42 -0.14
N VAL A 10 10.63 -5.25 -0.27
CA VAL A 10 11.31 -4.56 0.84
C VAL A 10 10.30 -4.03 1.83
N PHE A 11 9.26 -3.37 1.34
CA PHE A 11 8.19 -2.83 2.18
C PHE A 11 7.48 -3.93 2.99
N ALA A 12 7.07 -5.03 2.35
CA ALA A 12 6.36 -6.12 3.01
C ALA A 12 7.19 -6.83 4.10
N VAL A 13 8.51 -6.97 3.88
CA VAL A 13 9.41 -7.68 4.79
C VAL A 13 9.88 -6.78 5.94
N HIS A 14 10.29 -5.54 5.64
CA HIS A 14 10.95 -4.68 6.61
C HIS A 14 9.98 -3.73 7.32
N GLU A 15 9.06 -3.10 6.58
CA GLU A 15 8.15 -2.10 7.14
C GLU A 15 6.89 -2.75 7.71
N LEU A 16 6.20 -3.55 6.91
CA LEU A 16 4.96 -4.21 7.35
C LEU A 16 5.22 -5.47 8.18
N LYS A 17 6.40 -6.10 8.03
CA LYS A 17 6.78 -7.36 8.68
C LYS A 17 5.72 -8.47 8.52
N ILE A 18 5.15 -8.56 7.33
CA ILE A 18 4.10 -9.53 6.97
C ILE A 18 4.60 -10.65 6.05
N ALA A 19 5.90 -10.70 5.76
CA ALA A 19 6.47 -11.61 4.79
C ALA A 19 7.86 -12.10 5.19
N VAL A 20 8.19 -13.32 4.76
CA VAL A 20 9.53 -13.91 4.89
C VAL A 20 10.20 -13.91 3.52
N ARG A 21 11.44 -13.40 3.44
CA ARG A 21 12.17 -13.24 2.18
C ARG A 21 12.88 -14.52 1.76
N VAL A 22 12.73 -14.87 0.48
CA VAL A 22 13.56 -15.84 -0.23
C VAL A 22 14.83 -15.17 -0.75
N HIS A 23 15.98 -15.81 -0.57
CA HIS A 23 17.27 -15.31 -1.05
C HIS A 23 17.79 -16.11 -2.24
N THR A 24 18.47 -15.43 -3.15
CA THR A 24 19.18 -16.07 -4.26
C THR A 24 20.50 -16.67 -3.77
N SER A 25 21.03 -17.64 -4.52
CA SER A 25 22.28 -18.31 -4.18
C SER A 25 23.49 -17.35 -4.12
N ASP A 26 23.48 -16.31 -4.95
CA ASP A 26 24.50 -15.25 -5.02
C ASP A 26 24.14 -14.02 -4.16
N ARG A 27 23.00 -14.06 -3.46
CA ARG A 27 22.42 -12.95 -2.69
C ARG A 27 22.16 -11.68 -3.50
N THR A 28 22.14 -11.77 -4.83
CA THR A 28 21.71 -10.66 -5.68
C THR A 28 20.19 -10.67 -5.86
N MET A 29 19.60 -9.54 -6.26
CA MET A 29 18.15 -9.46 -6.45
C MET A 29 17.62 -10.27 -7.66
N ARG A 30 18.50 -10.85 -8.49
CA ARG A 30 18.13 -11.48 -9.78
C ARG A 30 18.78 -12.85 -10.04
N GLY A 31 19.47 -13.41 -9.06
CA GLY A 31 20.05 -14.74 -9.15
C GLY A 31 19.03 -15.88 -9.05
N PRO A 32 19.44 -17.13 -9.37
CA PRO A 32 18.61 -18.30 -9.13
C PRO A 32 18.43 -18.56 -7.63
N VAL A 33 17.30 -19.16 -7.26
CA VAL A 33 17.01 -19.62 -5.91
C VAL A 33 17.13 -21.14 -5.87
N THR A 34 17.79 -21.69 -4.84
CA THR A 34 17.95 -23.14 -4.71
C THR A 34 16.73 -23.81 -4.07
N SER A 35 16.56 -25.11 -4.30
CA SER A 35 15.51 -25.91 -3.66
C SER A 35 15.60 -25.89 -2.13
N GLU A 36 16.81 -25.86 -1.60
CA GLU A 36 17.08 -25.87 -0.15
C GLU A 36 16.61 -24.56 0.48
N GLU A 37 16.87 -23.42 -0.18
CA GLU A 37 16.37 -22.12 0.29
C GLU A 37 14.84 -22.06 0.26
N ILE A 38 14.21 -22.52 -0.83
CA ILE A 38 12.75 -22.56 -0.92
C ILE A 38 12.19 -23.42 0.21
N SER A 39 12.73 -24.63 0.44
CA SER A 39 12.27 -25.50 1.52
C SER A 39 12.45 -24.86 2.89
N ARG A 40 13.58 -24.20 3.13
CA ARG A 40 13.87 -23.48 4.39
C ARG A 40 12.86 -22.37 4.64
N VAL A 41 12.63 -21.49 3.66
CA VAL A 41 11.73 -20.35 3.80
C VAL A 41 10.28 -20.80 3.94
N VAL A 42 9.85 -21.84 3.23
CA VAL A 42 8.50 -22.41 3.40
C VAL A 42 8.33 -22.96 4.82
N ARG A 43 9.32 -23.68 5.37
CA ARG A 43 9.24 -24.16 6.75
C ARG A 43 9.21 -23.01 7.75
N GLU A 44 10.03 -21.98 7.55
CA GLU A 44 10.05 -20.79 8.41
C GLU A 44 8.71 -20.04 8.38
N LEU A 45 8.12 -19.87 7.19
CA LEU A 45 6.84 -19.21 7.02
C LEU A 45 5.68 -20.00 7.68
N MET A 46 5.72 -21.32 7.59
CA MET A 46 4.61 -22.17 8.05
C MET A 46 4.71 -22.58 9.52
N LEU A 47 5.93 -22.77 10.03
CA LEU A 47 6.20 -23.39 11.33
C LEU A 47 7.20 -22.60 12.19
N GLY A 48 7.86 -21.59 11.62
CA GLY A 48 8.87 -20.78 12.29
C GLY A 48 8.29 -19.60 13.05
N GLU A 49 9.16 -18.97 13.83
CA GLU A 49 8.82 -17.78 14.62
C GLU A 49 8.52 -16.60 13.70
N ALA A 50 9.32 -16.38 12.64
CA ALA A 50 9.09 -15.29 11.71
C ALA A 50 7.76 -15.46 10.95
N GLY A 51 7.39 -16.70 10.62
CA GLY A 51 6.09 -17.00 10.02
C GLY A 51 4.92 -16.72 10.96
N THR A 52 5.08 -17.08 12.25
CA THR A 52 4.07 -16.82 13.28
C THR A 52 3.86 -15.32 13.51
N GLU A 53 4.95 -14.55 13.60
CA GLU A 53 4.89 -13.09 13.74
C GLU A 53 4.26 -12.44 12.50
N ALA A 54 4.67 -12.86 11.30
CA ALA A 54 4.11 -12.37 10.04
C ALA A 54 2.60 -12.64 9.96
N ALA A 55 2.13 -13.84 10.34
CA ALA A 55 0.72 -14.19 10.34
C ALA A 55 -0.10 -13.30 11.30
N LYS A 56 0.44 -13.00 12.49
CA LYS A 56 -0.19 -12.07 13.43
C LYS A 56 -0.29 -10.66 12.84
N ASN A 57 0.80 -10.14 12.27
CA ASN A 57 0.82 -8.82 11.67
C ASN A 57 -0.15 -8.71 10.47
N VAL A 58 -0.25 -9.76 9.64
CA VAL A 58 -1.23 -9.81 8.55
C VAL A 58 -2.66 -9.79 9.08
N ALA A 59 -2.96 -10.54 10.15
CA ALA A 59 -4.28 -10.54 10.75
C ALA A 59 -4.68 -9.15 11.25
N GLU A 60 -3.80 -8.47 11.99
CA GLU A 60 -4.02 -7.09 12.44
C GLU A 60 -4.20 -6.12 11.26
N LEU A 61 -3.33 -6.22 10.25
CA LEU A 61 -3.41 -5.40 9.05
C LEU A 61 -4.73 -5.62 8.28
N SER A 62 -5.22 -6.86 8.22
CA SER A 62 -6.49 -7.19 7.55
C SER A 62 -7.70 -6.52 8.21
N VAL A 63 -7.69 -6.43 9.56
CA VAL A 63 -8.75 -5.74 10.30
C VAL A 63 -8.70 -4.24 9.99
N LEU A 64 -7.51 -3.63 10.07
CA LEU A 64 -7.33 -2.20 9.76
C LEU A 64 -7.73 -1.87 8.32
N ALA A 65 -7.37 -2.73 7.36
CA ALA A 65 -7.74 -2.56 5.97
C ALA A 65 -9.26 -2.59 5.79
N MET A 66 -9.95 -3.53 6.45
CA MET A 66 -11.41 -3.62 6.42
C MET A 66 -12.07 -2.38 7.07
N GLU A 67 -11.60 -1.96 8.23
CA GLU A 67 -12.09 -0.76 8.91
C GLU A 67 -11.91 0.51 8.06
N SER A 68 -10.82 0.59 7.28
CA SER A 68 -10.56 1.74 6.41
C SER A 68 -11.58 1.92 5.29
N ILE A 69 -12.20 0.82 4.81
CA ILE A 69 -13.13 0.84 3.67
C ILE A 69 -14.61 0.82 4.07
N LEU A 70 -14.92 0.43 5.31
CA LEU A 70 -16.29 0.47 5.83
C LEU A 70 -16.80 1.91 5.98
N ALA A 71 -18.12 2.06 6.17
CA ALA A 71 -18.73 3.37 6.33
C ALA A 71 -18.04 4.18 7.44
N ARG A 72 -17.67 5.43 7.11
CA ARG A 72 -16.88 6.35 7.96
C ARG A 72 -15.39 5.98 8.14
N GLY A 73 -14.91 4.93 7.48
CA GLY A 73 -13.50 4.56 7.40
C GLY A 73 -12.66 5.63 6.70
N SER A 74 -11.35 5.58 6.90
CA SER A 74 -10.43 6.60 6.37
C SER A 74 -10.42 6.63 4.84
N SER A 75 -10.35 5.46 4.19
CA SER A 75 -10.37 5.35 2.72
C SER A 75 -11.73 5.78 2.15
N TRP A 76 -12.82 5.44 2.83
CA TRP A 76 -14.16 5.92 2.45
C TRP A 76 -14.23 7.44 2.45
N LYS A 77 -13.83 8.08 3.55
CA LYS A 77 -13.84 9.54 3.70
C LYS A 77 -12.93 10.23 2.69
N ALA A 78 -11.73 9.70 2.46
CA ALA A 78 -10.81 10.29 1.48
C ALA A 78 -11.40 10.32 0.07
N VAL A 79 -12.15 9.28 -0.33
CA VAL A 79 -12.85 9.26 -1.62
C VAL A 79 -14.05 10.21 -1.62
N GLU A 80 -14.82 10.27 -0.53
CA GLU A 80 -15.92 11.22 -0.36
C GLU A 80 -15.45 12.67 -0.49
N GLU A 81 -14.38 13.04 0.23
CA GLU A 81 -13.74 14.36 0.17
C GLU A 81 -13.24 14.68 -1.25
N MET A 82 -12.57 13.72 -1.91
CA MET A 82 -12.13 13.88 -3.31
C MET A 82 -13.31 14.13 -4.26
N ILE A 83 -14.43 13.42 -4.09
CA ILE A 83 -15.62 13.62 -4.91
C ILE A 83 -16.21 15.00 -4.63
N ASP A 84 -16.35 15.40 -3.37
CA ASP A 84 -16.88 16.71 -2.99
C ASP A 84 -16.03 17.85 -3.58
N GLU A 85 -14.69 17.71 -3.59
CA GLU A 85 -13.80 18.68 -4.22
C GLU A 85 -13.97 18.75 -5.75
N LEU A 86 -14.14 17.62 -6.42
CA LEU A 86 -14.29 17.54 -7.87
C LEU A 86 -15.70 17.93 -8.35
N CYS A 87 -16.72 17.67 -7.53
CA CYS A 87 -18.12 17.93 -7.82
C CYS A 87 -18.61 19.27 -7.27
N ALA A 88 -17.81 19.96 -6.43
CA ALA A 88 -18.08 21.32 -6.06
C ALA A 88 -18.32 22.15 -7.34
N PRO A 89 -19.50 22.77 -7.51
CA PRO A 89 -19.77 23.57 -8.71
C PRO A 89 -18.66 24.60 -8.79
N ASN A 90 -17.94 24.67 -9.93
CA ASN A 90 -16.80 25.55 -10.22
C ASN A 90 -16.97 26.98 -9.64
N MET A 91 -16.82 27.13 -8.33
CA MET A 91 -16.91 28.42 -7.66
C MET A 91 -15.63 29.20 -7.94
N ARG A 92 -14.54 28.50 -8.25
CA ARG A 92 -13.30 29.10 -8.74
C ARG A 92 -13.47 29.76 -10.11
N ALA A 93 -14.18 29.14 -11.07
CA ALA A 93 -14.45 29.77 -12.36
C ALA A 93 -15.40 30.98 -12.26
N LYS A 94 -16.39 30.93 -11.33
CA LYS A 94 -17.29 32.06 -11.10
C LYS A 94 -16.64 33.22 -10.34
N VAL A 95 -15.71 32.96 -9.43
CA VAL A 95 -14.97 34.00 -8.67
C VAL A 95 -13.94 34.71 -9.55
N GLU A 96 -13.32 34.03 -10.52
CA GLU A 96 -12.43 34.68 -11.48
C GLU A 96 -13.21 35.53 -12.49
N ALA A 97 -14.33 35.02 -13.04
CA ALA A 97 -15.20 35.78 -13.94
C ALA A 97 -15.78 37.05 -13.28
N SER A 98 -16.19 36.98 -12.00
CA SER A 98 -16.71 38.13 -11.26
C SER A 98 -15.64 39.11 -10.77
N LYS A 99 -14.36 38.72 -10.73
CA LYS A 99 -13.23 39.63 -10.46
C LYS A 99 -12.78 40.38 -11.72
N GLU A 100 -12.96 39.80 -12.89
CA GLU A 100 -12.65 40.44 -14.17
C GLU A 100 -13.73 41.49 -14.52
N GLU A 101 -15.01 41.16 -14.32
CA GLU A 101 -16.14 42.06 -14.55
C GLU A 101 -16.19 43.29 -13.60
N SER A 102 -15.56 43.21 -12.41
CA SER A 102 -15.43 44.32 -11.45
C SER A 102 -14.18 45.19 -11.66
N ARG A 103 -13.28 44.82 -12.58
CA ARG A 103 -12.08 45.60 -12.93
C ARG A 103 -12.28 46.49 -14.15
N ASP A 104 -13.35 46.25 -14.92
CA ASP A 104 -13.70 46.99 -16.13
C ASP A 104 -14.78 48.08 -15.90
N VAL A 105 -15.04 48.45 -14.64
CA VAL A 105 -15.93 49.58 -14.24
C VAL A 105 -15.15 50.64 -13.47
#